data_AF-A0A8B8BUT2-F1
#
_entry.id   AF-A0A8B8BUT2-F1
#
_cell.length_a   1.000
_cell.length_b   1.000
_cell.length_c   1.000
_cell.angle_alpha   90.00
_cell.angle_beta   90.00
_cell.angle_gamma   90.00
#
_symmetry.space_group_name_H-M   'P 1'
#
loop_
_entity.id
_entity.type
_entity.pdbx_description
1 polymer ?
#
loop_
_entity_poly.entity_id
_entity_poly.type
_entity_poly.pdbx_seq_one_letter_code
_entity_poly.pdbx_strand_id
1 'polypeptide(L)'
;MSSRRFLCWKYFGGLIFPAFVWTYENVALHKPAWLKDPYLNNAVSASLAVDGRKTDLSDYGGQCVPSSYGSTAEWRVDLKGVLSIHHIAIQYSQTKPVWDEEDVKTKSFLGFSLYVSNTTTKEDGVLCFKDTNYTRATIPNPVNITCPYHGRYVIYYNNRTHPPYPEGYSEYAYTYLCEVEVFGCSSPGFYGENCSIPCPRNCQEGNCHIVEGNCFDCLPGYRGVTCNNVCDGGMFGKHCKESCGKCLNDGQCHHINGSCLYGCNPGYHGMTCTEECPHGKYGQNCEENCSMHCTIPGRCNRLTGRCKGGCQAGWKNTQCDQVCSNGTFGQDCTEQCGECLRKEQCHHVDGSCVNGCNPGYQGLMCTNGCHL
;
A
#
# COMPACT_ATOMS: atom_id res chain seq x y z
N MET A 1 -2.09 -13.97 -31.83
CA MET A 1 -1.24 -13.21 -32.76
C MET A 1 -2.08 -12.74 -33.94
N SER A 2 -2.49 -11.46 -33.93
CA SER A 2 -2.75 -10.67 -35.14
C SER A 2 -3.02 -9.23 -34.68
N SER A 3 -1.96 -8.42 -34.56
CA SER A 3 -2.07 -6.98 -34.38
C SER A 3 -2.50 -6.39 -35.73
N ARG A 4 -3.68 -5.78 -35.80
CA ARG A 4 -4.12 -5.08 -37.02
C ARG A 4 -3.38 -3.75 -37.11
N ARG A 5 -2.32 -3.75 -37.91
CA ARG A 5 -1.48 -2.60 -38.26
C ARG A 5 -2.24 -1.70 -39.24
N PHE A 6 -2.53 -0.46 -38.86
CA PHE A 6 -2.95 0.56 -39.84
C PHE A 6 -1.70 1.22 -40.45
N LEU A 7 -1.52 1.08 -41.78
CA LEU A 7 -0.51 1.83 -42.53
C LEU A 7 -1.04 3.23 -42.81
N CYS A 8 -0.30 4.26 -42.38
CA CYS A 8 -0.55 5.63 -42.82
C CYS A 8 0.71 6.17 -43.53
N TRP A 9 0.56 6.61 -44.79
CA TRP A 9 1.66 7.22 -45.55
C TRP A 9 1.76 8.72 -45.23
N LYS A 10 2.87 9.15 -44.63
CA LYS A 10 3.27 10.57 -44.62
C LYS A 10 4.39 10.78 -45.64
N TYR A 11 4.15 11.69 -46.58
CA TYR A 11 5.15 12.13 -47.56
C TYR A 11 6.13 13.11 -46.93
N PHE A 12 7.37 12.67 -46.69
CA PHE A 12 8.52 13.55 -46.52
C PHE A 12 9.68 12.99 -47.34
N GLY A 13 10.10 13.73 -48.36
CA GLY A 13 11.42 13.57 -48.98
C GLY A 13 11.81 12.17 -49.47
N GLY A 14 10.97 11.53 -50.30
CA GLY A 14 11.42 10.44 -51.19
C GLY A 14 11.77 9.09 -50.56
N LEU A 15 11.60 8.89 -49.26
CA LEU A 15 11.74 7.57 -48.60
C LEU A 15 10.44 7.18 -47.88
N ILE A 16 9.83 6.08 -48.33
CA ILE A 16 8.63 5.50 -47.72
C ILE A 16 9.08 4.70 -46.48
N PHE A 17 8.97 5.30 -45.29
CA PHE A 17 9.00 4.54 -44.04
C PHE A 17 7.58 4.17 -43.63
N PRO A 18 7.27 2.89 -43.33
CA PRO A 18 6.00 2.55 -42.70
C PRO A 18 5.98 3.14 -41.29
N ALA A 19 5.29 4.26 -41.11
CA ALA A 19 4.93 4.74 -39.78
C ALA A 19 3.81 3.82 -39.26
N PHE A 20 4.17 2.90 -38.37
CA PHE A 20 3.18 2.18 -37.60
C PHE A 20 2.60 3.16 -36.57
N VAL A 21 1.39 3.64 -36.80
CA VAL A 21 0.64 4.33 -35.76
C VAL A 21 0.07 3.23 -34.88
N TRP A 22 0.72 2.98 -33.75
CA TRP A 22 0.15 2.14 -32.72
C TRP A 22 -0.85 3.01 -31.96
N THR A 23 -2.05 2.50 -31.76
CA THR A 23 -3.08 3.15 -30.97
C THR A 23 -3.64 2.10 -30.03
N TYR A 24 -4.42 2.53 -29.03
CA TYR A 24 -5.22 1.61 -28.23
C TYR A 24 -6.04 0.66 -29.12
N GLU A 25 -6.09 -0.61 -28.74
CA GLU A 25 -6.83 -1.65 -29.47
C GLU A 25 -8.23 -1.82 -28.84
N ASN A 26 -9.23 -2.18 -29.65
CA ASN A 26 -10.53 -2.61 -29.11
C ASN A 26 -10.36 -4.00 -28.45
N VAL A 27 -10.08 -4.00 -27.14
CA VAL A 27 -9.83 -5.21 -26.35
C VAL A 27 -11.10 -6.01 -26.06
N ALA A 28 -12.29 -5.46 -26.34
CA ALA A 28 -13.57 -6.16 -26.21
C ALA A 28 -13.96 -6.95 -27.48
N LEU A 29 -13.33 -6.69 -28.63
CA LEU A 29 -13.70 -7.32 -29.90
C LEU A 29 -13.67 -8.86 -29.82
N HIS A 30 -14.80 -9.47 -30.16
CA HIS A 30 -15.08 -10.91 -30.12
C HIS A 30 -14.87 -11.56 -28.74
N LYS A 31 -14.94 -10.78 -27.66
CA LYS A 31 -14.88 -11.30 -26.30
C LYS A 31 -16.23 -11.85 -25.86
N PRO A 32 -16.26 -12.79 -24.89
CA PRO A 32 -17.52 -13.27 -24.35
C PRO A 32 -18.26 -12.16 -23.64
N ALA A 33 -19.55 -12.05 -23.92
CA ALA A 33 -20.45 -11.12 -23.27
C ALA A 33 -21.63 -11.85 -22.65
N TRP A 34 -22.27 -11.20 -21.70
CA TRP A 34 -23.45 -11.67 -21.00
C TRP A 34 -24.48 -10.56 -20.91
N LEU A 35 -25.75 -10.93 -21.05
CA LEU A 35 -26.89 -10.03 -20.99
C LEU A 35 -27.89 -10.55 -19.96
N LYS A 36 -28.39 -9.65 -19.12
CA LYS A 36 -29.51 -9.92 -18.22
C LYS A 36 -30.83 -9.87 -19.00
N ASP A 37 -31.67 -10.88 -18.81
CA ASP A 37 -33.03 -10.96 -19.34
C ASP A 37 -33.12 -10.74 -20.88
N PRO A 38 -32.45 -11.58 -21.71
CA PRO A 38 -32.43 -11.43 -23.17
C PRO A 38 -33.83 -11.45 -23.77
N TYR A 39 -34.07 -10.56 -24.75
CA TYR A 39 -35.31 -10.59 -25.52
C TYR A 39 -35.44 -11.91 -26.30
N LEU A 40 -36.61 -12.55 -26.22
CA LEU A 40 -36.90 -13.86 -26.83
C LEU A 40 -35.98 -15.02 -26.39
N ASN A 41 -35.37 -14.95 -25.20
CA ASN A 41 -34.49 -15.98 -24.62
C ASN A 41 -33.25 -16.34 -25.48
N ASN A 42 -32.85 -15.47 -26.41
CA ASN A 42 -31.71 -15.75 -27.29
C ASN A 42 -30.38 -15.32 -26.64
N ALA A 43 -29.80 -16.19 -25.80
CA ALA A 43 -28.59 -15.92 -25.04
C ALA A 43 -27.33 -15.63 -25.90
N VAL A 44 -27.33 -16.01 -27.19
CA VAL A 44 -26.24 -15.73 -28.14
C VAL A 44 -26.24 -14.26 -28.59
N SER A 45 -27.27 -13.47 -28.27
CA SER A 45 -27.33 -12.06 -28.70
C SER A 45 -26.31 -11.17 -27.98
N ALA A 46 -25.88 -11.51 -26.76
CA ALA A 46 -25.04 -10.62 -25.95
C ALA A 46 -23.71 -10.25 -26.63
N SER A 47 -23.12 -11.18 -27.38
CA SER A 47 -21.85 -10.98 -28.10
C SER A 47 -21.97 -10.12 -29.35
N LEU A 48 -23.18 -9.83 -29.84
CA LEU A 48 -23.37 -8.93 -30.99
C LEU A 48 -22.86 -7.52 -30.67
N ALA A 49 -23.00 -7.08 -29.42
CA ALA A 49 -22.48 -5.78 -28.97
C ALA A 49 -20.94 -5.70 -28.95
N VAL A 50 -20.22 -6.75 -29.29
CA VAL A 50 -18.75 -6.76 -29.34
C VAL A 50 -18.24 -7.50 -30.58
N ASP A 51 -19.06 -7.60 -31.63
CA ASP A 51 -18.70 -8.29 -32.87
C ASP A 51 -18.09 -7.36 -33.94
N GLY A 52 -18.08 -6.05 -33.69
CA GLY A 52 -17.52 -5.03 -34.57
C GLY A 52 -18.46 -4.59 -35.70
N ARG A 53 -19.72 -5.05 -35.74
CA ARG A 53 -20.69 -4.73 -36.80
C ARG A 53 -21.58 -3.57 -36.37
N LYS A 54 -21.53 -2.50 -37.16
CA LYS A 54 -22.30 -1.25 -36.92
C LYS A 54 -23.03 -0.76 -38.18
N THR A 55 -23.28 -1.64 -39.14
CA THR A 55 -23.83 -1.26 -40.45
C THR A 55 -25.34 -1.11 -40.43
N ASP A 56 -26.04 -1.85 -39.58
CA ASP A 56 -27.49 -1.79 -39.43
C ASP A 56 -27.84 -1.71 -37.95
N LEU A 57 -28.10 -0.47 -37.51
CA LEU A 57 -28.39 -0.12 -36.12
C LEU A 57 -29.89 -0.16 -35.80
N SER A 58 -30.72 -0.68 -36.71
CA SER A 58 -32.15 -0.84 -36.47
C SER A 58 -32.43 -2.01 -35.52
N ASP A 59 -33.57 -1.98 -34.83
CA ASP A 59 -34.00 -3.04 -33.90
C ASP A 59 -34.09 -4.43 -34.57
N TYR A 60 -34.30 -4.47 -35.88
CA TYR A 60 -34.43 -5.70 -36.67
C TYR A 60 -33.20 -6.00 -37.52
N GLY A 61 -32.17 -5.15 -37.46
CA GLY A 61 -30.93 -5.29 -38.24
C GLY A 61 -30.03 -6.45 -37.81
N GLY A 62 -30.34 -7.08 -36.67
CA GLY A 62 -29.63 -8.26 -36.17
C GLY A 62 -28.20 -7.98 -35.66
N GLN A 63 -27.87 -6.71 -35.40
CA GLN A 63 -26.56 -6.29 -34.86
C GLN A 63 -26.68 -5.71 -33.44
N CYS A 64 -27.90 -5.56 -32.92
CA CYS A 64 -28.13 -4.97 -31.61
C CYS A 64 -28.63 -5.99 -30.60
N VAL A 65 -28.44 -5.67 -29.33
CA VAL A 65 -28.66 -6.55 -28.18
C VAL A 65 -29.81 -6.01 -27.34
N PRO A 66 -31.07 -6.36 -27.67
CA PRO A 66 -32.23 -5.98 -26.88
C PRO A 66 -32.39 -6.87 -25.64
N SER A 67 -32.61 -6.25 -24.49
CA SER A 67 -33.14 -6.92 -23.29
C SER A 67 -34.66 -6.84 -23.26
N SER A 68 -35.28 -7.72 -22.48
CA SER A 68 -36.68 -7.59 -22.08
C SER A 68 -36.90 -6.31 -21.25
N TYR A 69 -38.15 -5.85 -21.17
CA TYR A 69 -38.48 -4.71 -20.32
C TYR A 69 -38.35 -5.08 -18.84
N GLY A 70 -37.82 -4.16 -18.03
CA GLY A 70 -37.66 -4.37 -16.59
C GLY A 70 -37.26 -3.08 -15.87
N SER A 71 -37.13 -3.16 -14.55
CA SER A 71 -36.65 -2.06 -13.72
C SER A 71 -35.12 -1.91 -13.75
N THR A 72 -34.41 -2.89 -14.30
CA THR A 72 -32.95 -2.86 -14.45
C THR A 72 -32.55 -3.51 -15.77
N ALA A 73 -31.50 -2.98 -16.41
CA ALA A 73 -30.88 -3.56 -17.58
C ALA A 73 -29.38 -3.71 -17.30
N GLU A 74 -28.81 -4.87 -17.61
CA GLU A 74 -27.39 -5.15 -17.38
C GLU A 74 -26.81 -5.94 -18.54
N TRP A 75 -25.66 -5.49 -19.02
CA TRP A 75 -24.84 -6.18 -20.00
C TRP A 75 -23.38 -6.08 -19.58
N ARG A 76 -22.58 -7.12 -19.82
CA ARG A 76 -21.15 -7.08 -19.52
C ARG A 76 -20.31 -7.90 -20.49
N VAL A 77 -19.06 -7.48 -20.68
CA VAL A 77 -18.04 -8.20 -21.47
C VAL A 77 -16.89 -8.67 -20.58
N ASP A 78 -16.41 -9.90 -20.79
CA ASP A 78 -15.20 -10.47 -20.16
C ASP A 78 -13.98 -10.26 -21.06
N LEU A 79 -13.11 -9.30 -20.70
CA LEU A 79 -11.88 -8.97 -21.44
C LEU A 79 -10.82 -10.09 -21.42
N LYS A 80 -11.06 -11.16 -20.65
CA LYS A 80 -10.17 -12.33 -20.41
C LYS A 80 -8.94 -12.07 -19.54
N GLY A 81 -8.77 -10.85 -19.05
CA GLY A 81 -7.73 -10.48 -18.11
C GLY A 81 -7.98 -9.08 -17.56
N VAL A 82 -7.27 -8.70 -16.50
CA VAL A 82 -7.28 -7.33 -16.00
C VAL A 82 -6.45 -6.48 -16.96
N LEU A 83 -7.10 -5.62 -17.73
CA LEU A 83 -6.47 -4.78 -18.74
C LEU A 83 -6.63 -3.30 -18.39
N SER A 84 -5.69 -2.49 -18.87
CA SER A 84 -5.77 -1.04 -18.77
C SER A 84 -6.71 -0.51 -19.86
N ILE A 85 -7.75 0.21 -19.45
CA ILE A 85 -8.74 0.81 -20.33
C ILE A 85 -8.41 2.29 -20.49
N HIS A 86 -8.52 2.83 -21.70
CA HIS A 86 -8.44 4.27 -21.97
C HIS A 86 -9.84 4.89 -22.03
N HIS A 87 -10.66 4.35 -22.93
CA HIS A 87 -12.01 4.86 -23.16
C HIS A 87 -12.90 3.75 -23.69
N ILE A 88 -14.20 3.98 -23.57
CA ILE A 88 -15.26 3.08 -24.01
C ILE A 88 -16.16 3.85 -24.96
N ALA A 89 -16.43 3.29 -26.14
CA ALA A 89 -17.39 3.82 -27.09
C ALA A 89 -18.63 2.93 -27.11
N ILE A 90 -19.81 3.52 -26.98
CA ILE A 90 -21.09 2.81 -27.04
C ILE A 90 -21.87 3.29 -28.25
N GLN A 91 -22.14 2.37 -29.17
CA GLN A 91 -23.14 2.53 -30.22
C GLN A 91 -24.45 1.87 -29.77
N TYR A 92 -25.53 2.63 -29.83
CA TYR A 92 -26.87 2.20 -29.41
C TYR A 92 -27.81 2.09 -30.62
N SER A 93 -28.91 1.34 -30.45
CA SER A 93 -29.94 1.19 -31.50
C SER A 93 -30.53 2.55 -31.90
N GLN A 94 -30.83 2.70 -33.19
CA GLN A 94 -31.46 3.89 -33.74
C GLN A 94 -32.64 3.51 -34.64
N THR A 95 -33.71 4.29 -34.55
CA THR A 95 -34.88 4.12 -35.44
C THR A 95 -34.84 5.06 -36.64
N LYS A 96 -34.09 6.15 -36.51
CA LYS A 96 -33.83 7.15 -37.56
C LYS A 96 -32.31 7.33 -37.77
N PRO A 97 -31.88 7.85 -38.93
CA PRO A 97 -30.45 8.12 -39.20
C PRO A 97 -29.81 9.15 -38.26
N VAL A 98 -30.62 10.03 -37.66
CA VAL A 98 -30.18 11.06 -36.71
C VAL A 98 -31.08 10.97 -35.49
N TRP A 99 -30.50 10.90 -34.29
CA TRP A 99 -31.28 11.00 -33.06
C TRP A 99 -31.80 12.43 -32.90
N ASP A 100 -33.10 12.52 -32.65
CA ASP A 100 -33.81 13.73 -32.30
C ASP A 100 -34.57 13.49 -31.00
N GLU A 101 -35.10 14.57 -30.41
CA GLU A 101 -35.87 14.49 -29.17
C GLU A 101 -37.04 13.50 -29.27
N GLU A 102 -37.56 13.23 -30.46
CA GLU A 102 -38.72 12.37 -30.69
C GLU A 102 -38.39 10.88 -30.71
N ASP A 103 -37.12 10.49 -30.89
CA ASP A 103 -36.73 9.09 -30.94
C ASP A 103 -36.88 8.42 -29.56
N VAL A 104 -37.70 7.37 -29.51
CA VAL A 104 -38.01 6.54 -28.33
C VAL A 104 -36.76 5.85 -27.76
N LYS A 105 -35.68 5.73 -28.52
CA LYS A 105 -34.39 5.16 -28.05
C LYS A 105 -33.63 6.12 -27.16
N THR A 106 -33.72 7.42 -27.38
CA THR A 106 -32.99 8.42 -26.57
C THR A 106 -33.42 8.33 -25.10
N LYS A 107 -34.73 8.29 -24.81
CA LYS A 107 -35.25 8.14 -23.43
C LYS A 107 -34.84 6.84 -22.74
N SER A 108 -34.63 5.77 -23.50
CA SER A 108 -34.25 4.45 -22.98
C SER A 108 -32.76 4.37 -22.66
N PHE A 109 -31.94 5.11 -23.40
CA PHE A 109 -30.50 5.15 -23.20
C PHE A 109 -30.09 6.03 -22.02
N LEU A 110 -30.82 7.12 -21.77
CA LEU A 110 -30.55 8.03 -20.65
C LEU A 110 -30.35 7.32 -19.30
N GLY A 111 -29.52 7.91 -18.45
CA GLY A 111 -29.31 7.49 -17.07
C GLY A 111 -28.50 6.21 -16.91
N PHE A 112 -27.84 5.73 -17.96
CA PHE A 112 -26.98 4.55 -17.88
C PHE A 112 -25.72 4.82 -17.03
N SER A 113 -25.12 3.73 -16.57
CA SER A 113 -23.85 3.70 -15.84
C SER A 113 -22.90 2.72 -16.53
N LEU A 114 -21.61 3.02 -16.48
CA LEU A 114 -20.55 2.07 -16.79
C LEU A 114 -19.72 1.77 -15.55
N TYR A 115 -19.46 0.49 -15.33
CA TYR A 115 -18.57 0.01 -14.28
C TYR A 115 -17.42 -0.78 -14.89
N VAL A 116 -16.25 -0.67 -14.25
CA VAL A 116 -15.09 -1.50 -14.53
C VAL A 116 -14.82 -2.36 -13.30
N SER A 117 -14.84 -3.69 -13.44
CA SER A 117 -14.76 -4.62 -12.32
C SER A 117 -13.79 -5.77 -12.60
N ASN A 118 -13.21 -6.35 -11.55
CA ASN A 118 -12.45 -7.60 -11.63
C ASN A 118 -13.35 -8.83 -11.44
N THR A 119 -14.60 -8.63 -11.01
CA THR A 119 -15.62 -9.67 -10.83
C THR A 119 -16.79 -9.43 -11.79
N THR A 120 -17.74 -10.36 -11.82
CA THR A 120 -18.98 -10.22 -12.60
C THR A 120 -19.99 -9.26 -11.98
N THR A 121 -19.68 -8.70 -10.82
CA THR A 121 -20.57 -7.88 -10.00
C THR A 121 -20.15 -6.42 -10.09
N LYS A 122 -21.11 -5.51 -10.33
CA LYS A 122 -20.81 -4.07 -10.47
C LYS A 122 -20.45 -3.42 -9.13
N GLU A 123 -20.98 -3.92 -8.02
CA GLU A 123 -20.73 -3.41 -6.66
C GLU A 123 -19.27 -3.58 -6.23
N ASP A 124 -18.56 -4.57 -6.78
CA ASP A 124 -17.14 -4.80 -6.52
C ASP A 124 -16.23 -3.92 -7.40
N GLY A 125 -16.81 -3.24 -8.38
CA GLY A 125 -16.11 -2.45 -9.39
C GLY A 125 -16.08 -0.95 -9.09
N VAL A 126 -15.41 -0.23 -9.97
CA VAL A 126 -15.37 1.24 -9.97
C VAL A 126 -16.46 1.77 -10.91
N LEU A 127 -17.26 2.72 -10.43
CA LEU A 127 -18.17 3.49 -11.27
C LEU A 127 -17.33 4.42 -12.16
N CYS A 128 -17.19 4.04 -13.42
CA CYS A 128 -16.41 4.79 -14.39
C CYS A 128 -17.18 5.98 -14.96
N PHE A 129 -18.48 5.79 -15.22
CA PHE A 129 -19.32 6.85 -15.77
C PHE A 129 -20.75 6.68 -15.30
N LYS A 130 -21.41 7.81 -15.03
CA LYS A 130 -22.85 7.88 -14.79
C LYS A 130 -23.41 8.99 -15.65
N ASP A 131 -24.37 8.65 -16.50
CA ASP A 131 -25.17 9.67 -17.17
C ASP A 131 -26.08 10.37 -16.16
N THR A 132 -25.85 11.66 -15.98
CA THR A 132 -26.71 12.59 -15.24
C THR A 132 -27.03 13.85 -16.04
N ASN A 133 -26.39 14.02 -17.21
CA ASN A 133 -26.31 15.31 -17.89
C ASN A 133 -26.95 15.29 -19.28
N TYR A 134 -27.05 14.12 -19.91
CA TYR A 134 -27.67 14.05 -21.21
C TYR A 134 -29.19 14.23 -21.10
N THR A 135 -29.76 14.86 -22.11
CA THR A 135 -31.20 14.91 -22.35
C THR A 135 -31.52 14.13 -23.63
N ARG A 136 -32.81 13.98 -23.95
CA ARG A 136 -33.25 13.36 -25.21
C ARG A 136 -32.67 14.05 -26.45
N ALA A 137 -32.38 15.35 -26.35
CA ALA A 137 -31.84 16.15 -27.44
C ALA A 137 -30.31 16.04 -27.59
N THR A 138 -29.61 15.78 -26.49
CA THR A 138 -28.15 15.97 -26.42
C THR A 138 -27.37 14.68 -26.29
N ILE A 139 -28.02 13.54 -26.03
CA ILE A 139 -27.31 12.26 -25.94
C ILE A 139 -26.74 11.88 -27.32
N PRO A 140 -25.42 11.66 -27.47
CA PRO A 140 -24.83 11.33 -28.76
C PRO A 140 -24.92 9.83 -29.07
N ASN A 141 -24.85 9.46 -30.36
CA ASN A 141 -24.70 8.07 -30.81
C ASN A 141 -23.62 8.00 -31.90
N PRO A 142 -22.42 7.46 -31.63
CA PRO A 142 -22.00 6.81 -30.40
C PRO A 142 -21.66 7.78 -29.26
N VAL A 143 -21.65 7.28 -28.02
CA VAL A 143 -21.11 7.98 -26.84
C VAL A 143 -19.68 7.53 -26.59
N ASN A 144 -18.75 8.47 -26.47
CA ASN A 144 -17.36 8.20 -26.09
C ASN A 144 -17.12 8.61 -24.64
N ILE A 145 -16.65 7.66 -23.82
CA ILE A 145 -16.53 7.80 -22.38
C ILE A 145 -15.09 7.53 -21.98
N THR A 146 -14.43 8.54 -21.40
CA THR A 146 -13.08 8.37 -20.83
C THR A 146 -13.16 7.51 -19.57
N CYS A 147 -12.38 6.43 -19.53
CA CYS A 147 -12.49 5.39 -18.51
C CYS A 147 -11.12 4.80 -18.15
N PRO A 148 -10.20 5.59 -17.55
CA PRO A 148 -8.80 5.22 -17.37
C PRO A 148 -8.56 4.25 -16.19
N TYR A 149 -9.32 3.16 -16.13
CA TYR A 149 -9.30 2.16 -15.06
C TYR A 149 -8.75 0.82 -15.53
N HIS A 150 -8.39 -0.03 -14.57
CA HIS A 150 -8.03 -1.42 -14.82
C HIS A 150 -9.18 -2.32 -14.45
N GLY A 151 -9.50 -3.29 -15.30
CA GLY A 151 -10.51 -4.28 -14.98
C GLY A 151 -10.56 -5.43 -15.95
N ARG A 152 -11.26 -6.49 -15.54
CA ARG A 152 -11.56 -7.64 -16.39
C ARG A 152 -12.91 -7.53 -17.07
N TYR A 153 -13.87 -6.88 -16.43
CA TYR A 153 -15.22 -6.72 -16.91
C TYR A 153 -15.56 -5.26 -17.10
N VAL A 154 -16.15 -4.94 -18.25
CA VAL A 154 -16.88 -3.69 -18.46
C VAL A 154 -18.36 -4.02 -18.38
N ILE A 155 -19.08 -3.33 -17.49
CA ILE A 155 -20.48 -3.59 -17.18
C ILE A 155 -21.29 -2.33 -17.51
N TYR A 156 -22.18 -2.45 -18.49
CA TYR A 156 -23.25 -1.50 -18.73
C TYR A 156 -24.42 -1.80 -17.79
N TYR A 157 -24.93 -0.76 -17.14
CA TYR A 157 -26.04 -0.89 -16.22
C TYR A 157 -26.99 0.28 -16.35
N ASN A 158 -28.29 0.01 -16.39
CA ASN A 158 -29.32 1.04 -16.32
C ASN A 158 -30.36 0.67 -15.27
N ASN A 159 -30.81 1.66 -14.49
CA ASN A 159 -31.63 1.45 -13.30
C ASN A 159 -32.87 2.37 -13.28
N ARG A 160 -34.02 1.77 -12.97
CA ARG A 160 -35.36 2.35 -12.86
C ARG A 160 -36.11 1.71 -11.68
N THR A 161 -35.49 1.65 -10.50
CA THR A 161 -36.12 1.06 -9.30
C THR A 161 -36.76 2.08 -8.36
N HIS A 162 -36.38 3.36 -8.45
CA HIS A 162 -36.84 4.40 -7.52
C HIS A 162 -37.47 5.59 -8.26
N PRO A 163 -38.79 5.60 -8.47
CA PRO A 163 -39.50 6.75 -9.03
C PRO A 163 -39.63 7.89 -8.00
N PRO A 164 -39.81 9.16 -8.43
CA PRO A 164 -39.90 9.62 -9.82
C PRO A 164 -38.53 9.69 -10.51
N TYR A 165 -38.51 9.42 -11.82
CA TYR A 165 -37.28 9.52 -12.63
C TYR A 165 -37.07 10.94 -13.15
N PRO A 166 -35.83 11.34 -13.46
CA PRO A 166 -35.55 12.59 -14.16
C PRO A 166 -36.35 12.74 -15.46
N GLU A 167 -36.62 13.99 -15.83
CA GLU A 167 -37.40 14.30 -17.04
C GLU A 167 -36.79 13.66 -18.29
N GLY A 168 -37.67 13.10 -19.14
CA GLY A 168 -37.27 12.47 -20.40
C GLY A 168 -36.78 11.02 -20.26
N TYR A 169 -36.64 10.48 -19.05
CA TYR A 169 -36.25 9.08 -18.86
C TYR A 169 -37.42 8.14 -19.17
N SER A 170 -37.11 6.98 -19.75
CA SER A 170 -38.05 5.86 -19.87
C SER A 170 -38.40 5.29 -18.49
N GLU A 171 -39.64 4.81 -18.31
CA GLU A 171 -40.10 4.10 -17.11
C GLU A 171 -39.39 2.74 -16.93
N TYR A 172 -38.98 2.12 -18.03
CA TYR A 172 -38.27 0.85 -18.06
C TYR A 172 -36.81 1.04 -18.49
N ALA A 173 -35.95 0.16 -17.98
CA ALA A 173 -34.54 0.09 -18.35
C ALA A 173 -34.34 -0.89 -19.52
N TYR A 174 -33.52 -0.49 -20.51
CA TYR A 174 -33.17 -1.32 -21.66
C TYR A 174 -31.68 -1.26 -21.97
N THR A 175 -31.17 -2.31 -22.62
CA THR A 175 -29.78 -2.38 -23.13
C THR A 175 -29.66 -1.87 -24.56
N TYR A 176 -30.38 -2.44 -25.55
CA TYR A 176 -30.35 -2.07 -26.99
C TYR A 176 -28.96 -1.66 -27.53
N LEU A 177 -27.90 -2.28 -27.01
CA LEU A 177 -26.52 -1.97 -27.37
C LEU A 177 -26.23 -2.59 -28.73
N CYS A 178 -25.70 -1.83 -29.69
CA CYS A 178 -25.30 -2.36 -30.98
C CYS A 178 -23.80 -2.62 -31.06
N GLU A 179 -22.98 -1.80 -30.41
CA GLU A 179 -21.55 -2.06 -30.27
C GLU A 179 -21.02 -1.37 -29.01
N VAL A 180 -20.11 -2.04 -28.31
CA VAL A 180 -19.38 -1.53 -27.15
C VAL A 180 -17.90 -1.81 -27.39
N GLU A 181 -17.18 -0.76 -27.79
CA GLU A 181 -15.75 -0.84 -28.04
C GLU A 181 -15.02 -0.40 -26.77
N VAL A 182 -14.12 -1.25 -26.28
CA VAL A 182 -13.29 -0.95 -25.11
C VAL A 182 -11.88 -0.76 -25.62
N PHE A 183 -11.41 0.48 -25.66
CA PHE A 183 -10.08 0.80 -26.15
C PHE A 183 -9.08 0.82 -25.01
N GLY A 184 -8.01 0.04 -25.12
CA GLY A 184 -6.99 -0.06 -24.09
C GLY A 184 -5.75 -0.82 -24.53
N CYS A 185 -4.96 -1.27 -23.55
CA CYS A 185 -3.77 -2.07 -23.79
C CYS A 185 -4.09 -3.57 -23.69
N SER A 186 -3.85 -4.30 -24.78
CA SER A 186 -4.02 -5.77 -24.84
C SER A 186 -3.06 -6.55 -23.94
N SER A 187 -1.97 -5.92 -23.49
CA SER A 187 -1.01 -6.48 -22.54
C SER A 187 -1.09 -5.75 -21.19
N PRO A 188 -1.24 -6.47 -20.08
CA PRO A 188 -1.30 -5.87 -18.74
C PRO A 188 0.06 -5.27 -18.35
N GLY A 189 0.03 -4.24 -17.50
CA GLY A 189 1.24 -3.60 -16.98
C GLY A 189 1.99 -2.73 -17.99
N PHE A 190 1.35 -2.29 -19.07
CA PHE A 190 1.91 -1.34 -20.03
C PHE A 190 1.00 -0.11 -20.19
N TYR A 191 1.61 1.02 -20.50
CA TYR A 191 0.96 2.31 -20.73
C TYR A 191 1.60 3.07 -21.89
N GLY A 192 1.09 4.27 -22.16
CA GLY A 192 1.45 5.15 -23.27
C GLY A 192 0.56 4.89 -24.49
N GLU A 193 0.62 5.80 -25.46
CA GLU A 193 -0.21 5.76 -26.68
C GLU A 193 -0.10 4.43 -27.46
N ASN A 194 1.08 3.79 -27.35
CA ASN A 194 1.43 2.57 -28.05
C ASN A 194 1.49 1.33 -27.14
N CYS A 195 1.03 1.41 -25.88
CA CYS A 195 1.05 0.30 -24.92
C CYS A 195 2.41 -0.41 -24.81
N SER A 196 3.50 0.36 -24.89
CA SER A 196 4.88 -0.16 -24.99
C SER A 196 5.75 0.22 -23.80
N ILE A 197 5.27 1.12 -22.93
CA ILE A 197 6.03 1.56 -21.76
C ILE A 197 5.56 0.73 -20.56
N PRO A 198 6.44 -0.04 -19.89
CA PRO A 198 6.03 -0.81 -18.73
C PRO A 198 5.67 0.11 -17.56
N CYS A 199 4.61 -0.23 -16.83
CA CYS A 199 4.26 0.45 -15.59
C CYS A 199 5.43 0.40 -14.59
N PRO A 200 5.60 1.43 -13.74
CA PRO A 200 6.62 1.42 -12.72
C PRO A 200 6.57 0.16 -11.84
N ARG A 201 7.74 -0.41 -11.56
CA ARG A 201 7.88 -1.72 -10.89
C ARG A 201 7.18 -1.80 -9.53
N ASN A 202 7.11 -0.69 -8.81
CA ASN A 202 6.57 -0.63 -7.45
C ASN A 202 5.13 -0.11 -7.40
N CYS A 203 4.44 0.01 -8.54
CA CYS A 203 2.98 0.17 -8.53
C CYS A 203 2.34 -1.09 -7.96
N GLN A 204 1.32 -0.93 -7.13
CA GLN A 204 0.53 -2.06 -6.66
C GLN A 204 -0.11 -2.80 -7.84
N GLU A 205 0.00 -4.13 -7.84
CA GLU A 205 -0.49 -5.03 -8.91
C GLU A 205 0.10 -4.76 -10.30
N GLY A 206 1.14 -3.91 -10.41
CA GLY A 206 1.69 -3.48 -11.70
C GLY A 206 0.77 -2.57 -12.50
N ASN A 207 -0.23 -1.94 -11.86
CA ASN A 207 -1.23 -1.11 -12.50
C ASN A 207 -0.84 0.37 -12.44
N CYS A 208 -0.87 1.06 -13.58
CA CYS A 208 -0.62 2.49 -13.68
C CYS A 208 -1.59 3.16 -14.67
N HIS A 209 -1.73 4.47 -14.58
CA HIS A 209 -2.58 5.26 -15.46
C HIS A 209 -2.12 5.11 -16.92
N ILE A 210 -3.04 4.80 -17.82
CA ILE A 210 -2.73 4.37 -19.20
C ILE A 210 -2.03 5.45 -20.05
N VAL A 211 -2.21 6.73 -19.72
CA VAL A 211 -1.54 7.86 -20.40
C VAL A 211 -0.31 8.31 -19.62
N GLU A 212 -0.51 8.78 -18.39
CA GLU A 212 0.53 9.39 -17.54
C GLU A 212 1.55 8.41 -16.95
N GLY A 213 1.23 7.12 -16.82
CA GLY A 213 2.10 6.14 -16.15
C GLY A 213 2.15 6.25 -14.62
N ASN A 214 1.30 7.11 -14.04
CA ASN A 214 1.19 7.29 -12.59
C ASN A 214 0.58 6.03 -11.94
N CYS A 215 1.19 5.56 -10.85
CA CYS A 215 0.63 4.45 -10.07
C CYS A 215 -0.61 4.91 -9.31
N PHE A 216 -1.63 4.06 -9.22
CA PHE A 216 -2.79 4.32 -8.36
C PHE A 216 -2.49 4.09 -6.88
N ASP A 217 -1.59 3.15 -6.58
CA ASP A 217 -1.07 2.90 -5.24
C ASP A 217 0.36 2.33 -5.33
N CYS A 218 1.14 2.49 -4.27
CA CYS A 218 2.51 1.99 -4.17
C CYS A 218 2.59 0.76 -3.27
N LEU A 219 3.51 -0.14 -3.60
CA LEU A 219 3.95 -1.18 -2.67
C LEU A 219 4.53 -0.56 -1.37
N PRO A 220 4.42 -1.24 -0.22
CA PRO A 220 5.01 -0.76 1.03
C PRO A 220 6.50 -0.43 0.90
N GLY A 221 6.92 0.67 1.52
CA GLY A 221 8.29 1.16 1.47
C GLY A 221 8.64 2.05 0.27
N TYR A 222 7.64 2.39 -0.55
CA TYR A 222 7.79 3.28 -1.70
C TYR A 222 6.75 4.41 -1.69
N ARG A 223 7.09 5.54 -2.30
CA ARG A 223 6.25 6.74 -2.44
C ARG A 223 6.48 7.47 -3.76
N GLY A 224 5.65 8.48 -4.01
CA GLY A 224 5.67 9.30 -5.22
C GLY A 224 4.72 8.77 -6.29
N VAL A 225 4.44 9.60 -7.30
CA VAL A 225 3.43 9.30 -8.34
C VAL A 225 3.77 8.08 -9.20
N THR A 226 5.06 7.73 -9.31
CA THR A 226 5.53 6.51 -10.00
C THR A 226 6.10 5.46 -9.04
N CYS A 227 5.96 5.63 -7.73
CA CYS A 227 6.48 4.72 -6.71
C CYS A 227 8.00 4.42 -6.81
N ASN A 228 8.78 5.35 -7.36
CA ASN A 228 10.23 5.21 -7.51
C ASN A 228 11.03 5.67 -6.29
N ASN A 229 10.40 6.43 -5.38
CA ASN A 229 11.09 6.95 -4.21
C ASN A 229 10.94 5.97 -3.06
N VAL A 230 12.06 5.56 -2.47
CA VAL A 230 12.08 4.73 -1.25
C VAL A 230 11.70 5.60 -0.05
N CYS A 231 11.06 5.02 0.98
CA CYS A 231 10.83 5.74 2.23
C CYS A 231 12.16 6.18 2.88
N ASP A 232 12.19 7.44 3.28
CA ASP A 232 13.33 8.14 3.87
C ASP A 232 12.87 8.92 5.11
N GLY A 233 13.81 9.62 5.77
CA GLY A 233 13.48 10.51 6.90
C GLY A 233 12.99 9.79 8.15
N GLY A 234 13.41 8.55 8.37
CA GLY A 234 12.99 7.75 9.52
C GLY A 234 11.58 7.19 9.38
N MET A 235 11.10 7.01 8.15
CA MET A 235 9.79 6.45 7.85
C MET A 235 9.88 5.12 7.09
N PHE A 236 8.85 4.28 7.21
CA PHE A 236 8.72 3.01 6.51
C PHE A 236 7.24 2.65 6.27
N GLY A 237 7.00 1.51 5.62
CA GLY A 237 5.68 0.90 5.48
C GLY A 237 4.83 1.51 4.36
N LYS A 238 3.51 1.29 4.40
CA LYS A 238 2.61 1.76 3.34
C LYS A 238 2.53 3.29 3.37
N HIS A 239 2.75 3.92 2.20
CA HIS A 239 2.83 5.37 2.05
C HIS A 239 3.86 6.09 2.94
N CYS A 240 4.86 5.37 3.48
CA CYS A 240 5.86 5.94 4.39
C CYS A 240 5.26 6.67 5.60
N LYS A 241 4.25 6.05 6.25
CA LYS A 241 3.54 6.65 7.39
C LYS A 241 3.98 6.10 8.75
N GLU A 242 4.75 5.03 8.77
CA GLU A 242 5.22 4.41 10.02
C GLU A 242 6.61 4.93 10.37
N SER A 243 6.83 5.33 11.62
CA SER A 243 8.11 5.86 12.07
C SER A 243 9.06 4.74 12.52
N CYS A 244 10.33 4.81 12.12
CA CYS A 244 11.37 3.93 12.62
C CYS A 244 11.48 3.98 14.15
N GLY A 245 11.86 2.86 14.76
CA GLY A 245 12.21 2.83 16.18
C GLY A 245 13.59 3.43 16.45
N LYS A 246 14.18 3.08 17.59
CA LYS A 246 15.48 3.60 18.04
C LYS A 246 16.63 2.81 17.43
N CYS A 247 16.72 2.80 16.10
CA CYS A 247 17.83 2.21 15.37
C CYS A 247 19.16 2.86 15.77
N LEU A 248 20.25 2.10 15.68
CA LEU A 248 21.58 2.58 16.02
C LEU A 248 21.93 3.89 15.28
N ASN A 249 22.44 4.87 16.02
CA ASN A 249 22.77 6.22 15.53
C ASN A 249 21.61 6.96 14.83
N ASP A 250 20.36 6.64 15.22
CA ASP A 250 19.14 7.18 14.60
C ASP A 250 19.10 6.93 13.08
N GLY A 251 19.70 5.82 12.64
CA GLY A 251 19.76 5.43 11.24
C GLY A 251 18.39 5.08 10.67
N GLN A 252 18.28 5.23 9.34
CA GLN A 252 17.08 4.81 8.60
C GLN A 252 16.85 3.30 8.77
N CYS A 253 15.66 2.93 9.21
CA CYS A 253 15.21 1.55 9.26
C CYS A 253 14.86 1.03 7.85
N HIS A 254 14.75 -0.29 7.73
CA HIS A 254 14.36 -0.91 6.47
C HIS A 254 12.99 -0.40 6.02
N HIS A 255 12.96 0.24 4.85
CA HIS A 255 11.82 1.02 4.36
C HIS A 255 10.51 0.22 4.22
N ILE A 256 10.56 -1.12 4.13
CA ILE A 256 9.36 -1.96 3.98
C ILE A 256 8.75 -2.35 5.33
N ASN A 257 9.56 -2.77 6.29
CA ASN A 257 9.11 -3.48 7.50
C ASN A 257 9.64 -2.87 8.81
N GLY A 258 10.41 -1.79 8.74
CA GLY A 258 10.85 -1.03 9.90
C GLY A 258 12.02 -1.63 10.67
N SER A 259 12.66 -2.70 10.17
CA SER A 259 13.76 -3.34 10.91
C SER A 259 15.04 -2.51 10.91
N CYS A 260 15.80 -2.55 12.02
CA CYS A 260 17.07 -1.87 12.15
C CYS A 260 18.23 -2.83 11.84
N LEU A 261 18.84 -2.69 10.66
CA LEU A 261 19.86 -3.62 10.14
C LEU A 261 21.13 -3.69 11.03
N TYR A 262 21.48 -2.58 11.67
CA TYR A 262 22.70 -2.45 12.49
C TYR A 262 22.42 -2.53 13.99
N GLY A 263 21.22 -2.97 14.39
CA GLY A 263 20.81 -3.05 15.79
C GLY A 263 20.24 -1.75 16.35
N CYS A 264 20.11 -1.72 17.67
CA CYS A 264 19.40 -0.71 18.43
C CYS A 264 20.34 0.20 19.23
N ASN A 265 19.91 1.45 19.38
CA ASN A 265 20.51 2.37 20.34
C ASN A 265 20.45 1.80 21.77
N PRO A 266 21.33 2.25 22.67
CA PRO A 266 21.30 1.85 24.07
C PRO A 266 19.91 1.99 24.68
N GLY A 267 19.50 1.00 25.48
CA GLY A 267 18.20 1.00 26.15
C GLY A 267 17.03 0.42 25.35
N TYR A 268 17.27 -0.02 24.11
CA TYR A 268 16.25 -0.60 23.24
C TYR A 268 16.72 -1.93 22.62
N HIS A 269 15.76 -2.80 22.29
CA HIS A 269 15.98 -4.07 21.60
C HIS A 269 14.82 -4.42 20.65
N GLY A 270 14.91 -5.61 20.05
CA GLY A 270 13.94 -6.11 19.07
C GLY A 270 14.31 -5.72 17.64
N MET A 271 13.71 -6.37 16.65
CA MET A 271 14.07 -6.15 15.23
C MET A 271 13.82 -4.72 14.77
N THR A 272 12.82 -4.05 15.34
CA THR A 272 12.40 -2.66 15.02
C THR A 272 12.89 -1.65 16.05
N CYS A 273 13.61 -2.07 17.10
CA CYS A 273 14.10 -1.21 18.18
C CYS A 273 13.00 -0.35 18.85
N THR A 274 11.81 -0.91 19.00
CA THR A 274 10.66 -0.30 19.66
C THR A 274 10.49 -0.77 21.10
N GLU A 275 11.14 -1.87 21.48
CA GLU A 275 11.06 -2.44 22.82
C GLU A 275 12.17 -1.86 23.70
N GLU A 276 11.83 -1.44 24.92
CA GLU A 276 12.82 -0.98 25.90
C GLU A 276 13.51 -2.17 26.57
N CYS A 277 14.75 -2.00 27.07
CA CYS A 277 15.44 -3.10 27.73
C CYS A 277 14.62 -3.71 28.88
N PRO A 278 14.58 -5.05 28.96
CA PRO A 278 13.95 -5.73 30.08
C PRO A 278 14.72 -5.40 31.38
N HIS A 279 14.03 -5.57 32.51
CA HIS A 279 14.65 -5.43 33.82
C HIS A 279 15.90 -6.32 33.94
N GLY A 280 16.98 -5.77 34.51
CA GLY A 280 18.25 -6.47 34.62
C GLY A 280 19.18 -6.29 33.43
N LYS A 281 18.75 -5.62 32.34
CA LYS A 281 19.60 -5.40 31.16
C LYS A 281 19.79 -3.94 30.80
N TYR A 282 20.89 -3.62 30.13
CA TYR A 282 21.20 -2.29 29.64
C TYR A 282 22.08 -2.32 28.38
N GLY A 283 22.38 -1.13 27.83
CA GLY A 283 23.32 -0.97 26.72
C GLY A 283 22.68 -1.19 25.35
N GLN A 284 23.51 -1.25 24.31
CA GLN A 284 23.05 -1.51 22.93
C GLN A 284 22.44 -2.90 22.84
N ASN A 285 21.33 -3.03 22.12
CA ASN A 285 20.53 -4.27 21.99
C ASN A 285 20.13 -4.93 23.33
N CYS A 286 20.32 -4.25 24.46
CA CYS A 286 20.16 -4.83 25.79
C CYS A 286 21.00 -6.10 26.00
N GLU A 287 22.24 -6.09 25.54
CA GLU A 287 23.16 -7.23 25.66
C GLU A 287 23.89 -7.28 27.00
N GLU A 288 23.98 -6.16 27.73
CA GLU A 288 24.67 -6.06 29.02
C GLU A 288 23.74 -6.33 30.21
N ASN A 289 24.30 -6.85 31.31
CA ASN A 289 23.56 -7.18 32.54
C ASN A 289 23.85 -6.18 33.67
N CYS A 290 22.81 -5.69 34.34
CA CYS A 290 22.94 -4.89 35.55
C CYS A 290 23.62 -5.68 36.67
N SER A 291 24.50 -5.02 37.44
CA SER A 291 25.14 -5.66 38.61
C SER A 291 24.13 -6.08 39.68
N MET A 292 24.39 -7.23 40.30
CA MET A 292 23.66 -7.70 41.47
C MET A 292 24.05 -6.96 42.76
N HIS A 293 25.12 -6.15 42.71
CA HIS A 293 25.61 -5.34 43.82
C HIS A 293 25.12 -3.88 43.78
N CYS A 294 24.18 -3.54 42.88
CA CYS A 294 23.39 -2.33 43.04
C CYS A 294 22.61 -2.35 44.36
N THR A 295 22.28 -1.20 44.95
CA THR A 295 21.44 -1.11 46.16
C THR A 295 20.16 -1.95 46.07
N ILE A 296 19.53 -1.98 44.88
CA ILE A 296 18.54 -2.99 44.52
C ILE A 296 19.18 -3.92 43.48
N PRO A 297 19.41 -5.21 43.80
CA PRO A 297 20.11 -6.15 42.91
C PRO A 297 19.52 -6.17 41.50
N GLY A 298 20.38 -6.08 40.48
CA GLY A 298 19.99 -6.14 39.07
C GLY A 298 19.21 -4.90 38.58
N ARG A 299 19.10 -3.83 39.38
CA ARG A 299 18.34 -2.62 38.99
C ARG A 299 19.27 -1.47 38.64
N CYS A 300 19.45 -1.25 37.35
CA CYS A 300 20.27 -0.18 36.82
C CYS A 300 19.56 0.67 35.75
N ASN A 301 20.18 1.77 35.33
CA ASN A 301 19.73 2.58 34.21
C ASN A 301 19.93 1.80 32.89
N ARG A 302 18.85 1.57 32.13
CA ARG A 302 18.87 0.82 30.88
C ARG A 302 19.80 1.38 29.78
N LEU A 303 20.12 2.67 29.81
CA LEU A 303 21.01 3.30 28.84
C LEU A 303 22.48 3.09 29.23
N THR A 304 22.81 3.29 30.51
CA THR A 304 24.21 3.44 30.94
C THR A 304 24.72 2.35 31.88
N GLY A 305 23.85 1.48 32.38
CA GLY A 305 24.21 0.47 33.39
C GLY A 305 24.35 1.00 34.80
N ARG A 306 24.12 2.30 35.02
CA ARG A 306 24.33 2.94 36.33
C ARG A 306 23.32 2.45 37.37
N CYS A 307 23.79 1.95 38.50
CA CYS A 307 22.94 1.56 39.63
C CYS A 307 22.20 2.79 40.21
N LYS A 308 20.89 2.65 40.41
CA LYS A 308 20.09 3.70 41.08
C LYS A 308 20.23 3.53 42.60
N GLY A 309 20.70 4.56 43.29
CA GLY A 309 20.86 4.56 44.75
C GLY A 309 22.27 4.22 45.26
N GLY A 310 23.21 3.92 44.36
CA GLY A 310 24.58 3.52 44.71
C GLY A 310 24.78 2.01 44.72
N CYS A 311 25.82 1.59 45.42
CA CYS A 311 26.30 0.22 45.54
C CYS A 311 26.02 -0.37 46.92
N GLN A 312 25.90 -1.68 46.98
CA GLN A 312 25.93 -2.43 48.23
C GLN A 312 27.32 -2.31 48.89
N ALA A 313 27.37 -2.61 50.19
CA ALA A 313 28.63 -2.63 50.93
C ALA A 313 29.68 -3.51 50.26
N GLY A 314 30.91 -3.01 50.13
CA GLY A 314 32.01 -3.71 49.49
C GLY A 314 32.17 -3.49 48.00
N TRP A 315 31.32 -2.67 47.37
CA TRP A 315 31.34 -2.40 45.94
C TRP A 315 31.32 -0.89 45.66
N LYS A 316 31.94 -0.48 44.55
CA LYS A 316 32.01 0.92 44.08
C LYS A 316 31.88 1.00 42.56
N ASN A 317 31.96 2.24 42.08
CA ASN A 317 31.78 2.72 40.70
C ASN A 317 30.31 2.81 40.27
N THR A 318 30.04 3.30 39.06
CA THR A 318 28.68 3.53 38.60
C THR A 318 27.87 2.26 38.36
N GLN A 319 28.52 1.15 38.04
CA GLN A 319 27.92 -0.15 37.74
C GLN A 319 27.98 -1.11 38.93
N CYS A 320 28.65 -0.76 40.02
CA CYS A 320 28.85 -1.60 41.21
C CYS A 320 29.43 -2.97 40.87
N ASP A 321 30.43 -3.03 39.98
CA ASP A 321 31.14 -4.25 39.58
C ASP A 321 32.60 -4.25 40.04
N GLN A 322 33.02 -3.20 40.77
CA GLN A 322 34.35 -3.09 41.35
C GLN A 322 34.30 -3.24 42.87
N VAL A 323 35.10 -4.17 43.40
CA VAL A 323 35.27 -4.36 44.85
C VAL A 323 36.00 -3.17 45.50
N CYS A 324 35.69 -2.83 46.76
CA CYS A 324 36.43 -1.81 47.49
C CYS A 324 37.94 -2.13 47.53
N SER A 325 38.74 -1.09 47.40
CA SER A 325 40.20 -1.18 47.35
C SER A 325 40.81 0.15 47.81
N ASN A 326 42.11 0.17 48.08
CA ASN A 326 42.86 1.33 48.59
C ASN A 326 42.43 1.77 50.00
N GLY A 327 42.25 0.82 50.91
CA GLY A 327 42.00 1.10 52.31
C GLY A 327 40.57 1.58 52.61
N THR A 328 39.61 1.24 51.75
CA THR A 328 38.19 1.59 51.93
C THR A 328 37.31 0.35 52.08
N PHE A 329 36.18 0.48 52.77
CA PHE A 329 35.15 -0.55 52.91
C PHE A 329 33.74 0.07 53.02
N GLY A 330 32.71 -0.76 53.19
CA GLY A 330 31.36 -0.31 53.49
C GLY A 330 30.56 0.08 52.25
N GLN A 331 29.41 0.73 52.44
CA GLN A 331 28.54 1.16 51.34
C GLN A 331 29.27 2.17 50.44
N ASP A 332 29.21 1.97 49.12
CA ASP A 332 29.89 2.81 48.13
C ASP A 332 31.41 3.01 48.39
N CYS A 333 32.01 2.15 49.22
CA CYS A 333 33.38 2.24 49.70
C CYS A 333 33.73 3.60 50.34
N THR A 334 32.80 4.22 51.08
CA THR A 334 33.04 5.53 51.70
C THR A 334 33.74 5.46 53.06
N GLU A 335 33.82 4.28 53.68
CA GLU A 335 34.45 4.10 54.99
C GLU A 335 35.93 3.74 54.85
N GLN A 336 36.77 4.15 55.81
CA GLN A 336 38.22 3.94 55.79
C GLN A 336 38.62 2.79 56.71
N CYS A 337 39.48 1.88 56.25
CA CYS A 337 40.05 0.83 57.08
C CYS A 337 40.78 1.42 58.30
N GLY A 338 40.71 0.72 59.43
CA GLY A 338 41.54 1.04 60.59
C GLY A 338 43.00 0.63 60.39
N GLU A 339 43.75 0.54 61.49
CA GLU A 339 45.19 0.24 61.46
C GLU A 339 45.47 -1.26 61.34
N CYS A 340 45.03 -1.85 60.23
CA CYS A 340 45.32 -3.26 59.91
C CYS A 340 46.83 -3.49 59.78
N LEU A 341 47.26 -4.72 60.10
CA LEU A 341 48.66 -5.12 60.08
C LEU A 341 49.33 -4.76 58.74
N ARG A 342 50.43 -3.99 58.78
CA ARG A 342 51.17 -3.52 57.59
C ARG A 342 50.32 -2.72 56.57
N LYS A 343 49.24 -2.07 57.00
CA LYS A 343 48.32 -1.29 56.15
C LYS A 343 47.70 -2.12 55.01
N GLU A 344 47.44 -3.40 55.27
CA GLU A 344 46.70 -4.23 54.33
C GLU A 344 45.27 -3.73 54.11
N GLN A 345 44.67 -4.13 52.99
CA GLN A 345 43.26 -3.88 52.72
C GLN A 345 42.41 -4.67 53.72
N CYS A 346 41.58 -3.97 54.49
CA CYS A 346 40.56 -4.60 55.33
C CYS A 346 39.46 -5.26 54.50
N HIS A 347 38.68 -6.14 55.11
CA HIS A 347 37.57 -6.82 54.45
C HIS A 347 36.59 -5.79 53.86
N HIS A 348 36.34 -5.88 52.56
CA HIS A 348 35.71 -4.81 51.80
C HIS A 348 34.27 -4.49 52.23
N VAL A 349 33.54 -5.45 52.80
CA VAL A 349 32.14 -5.26 53.22
C VAL A 349 32.03 -4.65 54.60
N ASP A 350 32.73 -5.23 55.59
CA ASP A 350 32.53 -4.94 57.01
C ASP A 350 33.72 -4.24 57.68
N GLY A 351 34.84 -4.08 56.96
CA GLY A 351 36.06 -3.37 57.38
C GLY A 351 36.97 -4.12 58.35
N SER A 352 36.74 -5.41 58.57
CA SER A 352 37.54 -6.21 59.51
C SER A 352 38.96 -6.49 59.00
N CYS A 353 39.95 -6.47 59.90
CA CYS A 353 41.34 -6.77 59.59
C CYS A 353 41.63 -8.26 59.85
N VAL A 354 41.70 -9.06 58.80
CA VAL A 354 41.79 -10.53 58.91
C VAL A 354 43.12 -10.99 59.52
N ASN A 355 44.23 -10.27 59.29
CA ASN A 355 45.54 -10.64 59.84
C ASN A 355 45.89 -9.88 61.14
N GLY A 356 44.91 -9.21 61.76
CA GLY A 356 45.08 -8.49 63.03
C GLY A 356 45.53 -7.03 62.88
N CYS A 357 45.84 -6.40 64.00
CA CYS A 357 46.11 -4.96 64.10
C CYS A 357 47.60 -4.63 64.19
N ASN A 358 47.97 -3.42 63.76
CA ASN A 358 49.28 -2.84 64.07
C ASN A 358 49.43 -2.65 65.60
N PRO A 359 50.66 -2.66 66.13
CA PRO A 359 50.92 -2.40 67.54
C PRO A 359 50.27 -1.10 68.03
N GLY A 360 49.58 -1.16 69.17
CA GLY A 360 48.86 -0.02 69.74
C GLY A 360 47.38 0.07 69.35
N TYR A 361 46.88 -0.82 68.48
CA TYR A 361 45.48 -0.89 68.07
C TYR A 361 44.87 -2.26 68.40
N GLN A 362 43.57 -2.28 68.69
CA GLN A 362 42.80 -3.48 69.01
C GLN A 362 41.37 -3.44 68.42
N GLY A 363 40.69 -4.58 68.48
CA GLY A 363 39.34 -4.79 67.92
C GLY A 363 39.35 -5.32 66.49
N LEU A 364 38.20 -5.83 66.01
CA LEU A 364 38.08 -6.44 64.67
C LEU A 364 38.40 -5.48 63.52
N MET A 365 38.15 -4.19 63.72
CA MET A 365 38.36 -3.12 62.74
C MET A 365 39.69 -2.38 62.95
N CYS A 366 40.44 -2.70 64.02
CA CYS A 366 41.66 -2.00 64.42
C CYS A 366 41.53 -0.47 64.53
N THR A 367 40.38 0.03 65.00
CA THR A 367 40.10 1.46 65.19
C THR A 367 40.32 1.94 66.62
N ASN A 368 40.39 1.03 67.59
CA ASN A 368 40.49 1.38 69.01
C ASN A 368 41.96 1.37 69.45
N GLY A 369 42.44 2.47 70.01
CA GLY A 369 43.77 2.51 70.65
C GLY A 369 43.82 1.66 71.91
N CYS A 370 44.94 0.99 72.15
CA CYS A 370 45.23 0.38 73.44
C CYS A 370 45.68 1.48 74.39
N HIS A 371 44.87 1.81 75.41
CA HIS A 371 45.35 2.61 76.52
C HIS A 371 46.41 1.81 77.29
N LEU A 372 47.62 2.36 77.32
CA LEU A 372 48.72 1.88 78.17
C LEU A 372 48.42 2.16 79.64
#